data_AF-A0A3C0QN23-F1
#
_entry.id   AF-A0A3C0QN23-F1
#
_cell.length_a   1.000
_cell.length_b   1.000
_cell.length_c   1.000
_cell.angle_alpha   90.00
_cell.angle_beta   90.00
_cell.angle_gamma   90.00
#
_symmetry.space_group_name_H-M   'P 1'
#
loop_
_entity.id
_entity.type
_entity.pdbx_description
1 polymer ?
#
loop_
_entity_poly.entity_id
_entity_poly.type
_entity_poly.pdbx_seq_one_letter_code
_entity_poly.pdbx_strand_id
1 'polypeptide(L)'
;MKNRKRRLTFVRKWKQLESLGFIMECSGECPHCGKHQIFMINRYDALACMACNRWLEKACSDPKCPFCANRPESPAGALFLLKDDIQRRIQLLRKDNLRKNYQRKHYGEIRRRKKNNLSKIKY
;
A
#
# COMPACT_ATOMS: atom_id res chain seq x y z
N MET A 1 -9.00 23.34 12.92
CA MET A 1 -7.88 22.35 12.83
C MET A 1 -8.39 21.03 12.26
N LYS A 2 -7.88 20.59 11.09
CA LYS A 2 -8.23 19.27 10.53
C LYS A 2 -7.76 18.17 11.50
N ASN A 3 -8.70 17.37 12.01
CA ASN A 3 -8.53 16.42 13.11
C ASN A 3 -7.34 15.45 12.87
N ARG A 4 -6.31 15.51 13.74
CA ARG A 4 -5.08 14.69 13.67
C ARG A 4 -5.37 13.19 13.55
N LYS A 5 -6.39 12.69 14.27
CA LYS A 5 -6.78 11.28 14.20
C LYS A 5 -7.26 10.90 12.79
N ARG A 6 -8.07 11.75 12.16
CA ARG A 6 -8.55 11.54 10.76
C ARG A 6 -7.38 11.51 9.77
N ARG A 7 -6.40 12.40 9.91
CA ARG A 7 -5.18 12.40 9.08
C ARG A 7 -4.38 11.10 9.24
N LEU A 8 -4.19 10.62 10.47
CA LEU A 8 -3.43 9.39 10.73
C LEU A 8 -4.15 8.14 10.21
N THR A 9 -5.48 8.05 10.36
CA THR A 9 -6.26 6.96 9.77
C THR A 9 -6.24 6.99 8.25
N PHE A 10 -6.33 8.18 7.65
CA PHE A 10 -6.17 8.38 6.22
C PHE A 10 -4.81 7.85 5.79
N VAL A 11 -3.70 8.38 6.33
CA VAL A 11 -2.32 7.97 6.00
C VAL A 11 -2.10 6.46 6.14
N ARG A 12 -2.64 5.82 7.19
CA ARG A 12 -2.57 4.35 7.35
C ARG A 12 -3.30 3.61 6.24
N LYS A 13 -4.52 4.04 5.91
CA LYS A 13 -5.32 3.46 4.82
C LYS A 13 -4.60 3.63 3.47
N TRP A 14 -3.91 4.76 3.25
CA TRP A 14 -3.11 4.98 2.03
C TRP A 14 -1.92 4.05 1.91
N LYS A 15 -1.09 3.96 2.96
CA LYS A 15 0.04 3.03 2.97
C LYS A 15 -0.41 1.59 2.75
N GLN A 16 -1.60 1.25 3.25
CA GLN A 16 -2.21 -0.03 2.98
C GLN A 16 -2.54 -0.15 1.48
N LEU A 17 -3.30 0.76 0.87
CA LEU A 17 -3.62 0.73 -0.56
C LEU A 17 -2.35 0.68 -1.46
N GLU A 18 -1.33 1.46 -1.16
CA GLU A 18 -0.04 1.45 -1.85
C GLU A 18 0.63 0.07 -1.80
N SER A 19 0.67 -0.56 -0.62
CA SER A 19 1.20 -1.93 -0.46
C SER A 19 0.41 -3.02 -1.22
N LEU A 20 -0.78 -2.65 -1.71
CA LEU A 20 -1.71 -3.52 -2.43
C LEU A 20 -1.67 -3.27 -3.93
N GLY A 21 -0.76 -2.41 -4.40
CA GLY A 21 -0.63 -2.05 -5.81
C GLY A 21 -1.64 -1.00 -6.27
N PHE A 22 -2.27 -0.28 -5.34
CA PHE A 22 -3.04 0.92 -5.64
C PHE A 22 -2.14 2.13 -5.41
N ILE A 23 -1.63 2.70 -6.49
CA ILE A 23 -0.79 3.90 -6.42
C ILE A 23 -1.72 5.10 -6.60
N MET A 24 -1.74 6.01 -5.63
CA MET A 24 -2.45 7.27 -5.81
C MET A 24 -1.72 8.08 -6.88
N GLU A 25 -2.43 8.42 -7.95
CA GLU A 25 -1.91 9.36 -8.93
C GLU A 25 -2.29 10.77 -8.47
N CYS A 26 -1.30 11.53 -8.02
CA CYS A 26 -1.49 12.86 -7.47
C CYS A 26 -1.56 13.96 -8.55
N SER A 27 -1.30 13.64 -9.81
CA SER A 27 -1.12 14.60 -10.90
C SER A 27 -2.41 14.94 -11.66
N GLY A 28 -3.56 14.35 -11.33
CA GLY A 28 -4.80 14.56 -12.07
C GLY A 28 -6.07 14.68 -11.22
N GLU A 29 -7.05 15.39 -11.77
CA GLU A 29 -8.42 15.42 -11.28
C GLU A 29 -9.30 14.49 -12.11
N CYS A 30 -10.28 13.85 -11.46
CA CYS A 30 -11.23 13.02 -12.19
C CYS A 30 -12.06 13.91 -13.15
N PRO A 31 -12.07 13.63 -14.46
CA PRO A 31 -12.80 14.45 -15.44
C PRO A 31 -14.32 14.43 -15.21
N HIS A 32 -14.83 13.49 -14.41
CA HIS A 32 -16.25 13.38 -14.10
C HIS A 32 -16.68 14.07 -12.81
N CYS A 33 -15.78 14.23 -11.82
CA CYS A 33 -16.17 14.77 -10.51
C CYS A 33 -15.20 15.80 -9.91
N GLY A 34 -14.10 16.14 -10.59
CA GLY A 34 -13.10 17.11 -10.10
C GLY A 34 -12.30 16.65 -8.87
N LYS A 35 -12.50 15.42 -8.38
CA LYS A 35 -11.77 14.92 -7.21
C LYS A 35 -10.40 14.37 -7.63
N HIS A 36 -9.38 14.67 -6.83
CA HIS A 36 -8.00 14.19 -6.98
C HIS A 36 -7.78 12.75 -6.46
N GLN A 37 -8.85 11.95 -6.37
CA GLN A 37 -8.80 10.58 -5.85
C GLN A 37 -8.70 9.59 -7.01
N ILE A 38 -7.68 9.79 -7.85
CA ILE A 38 -7.33 8.89 -8.94
C ILE A 38 -6.31 7.88 -8.43
N PHE A 39 -6.54 6.63 -8.76
CA PHE A 39 -5.68 5.51 -8.39
C PHE A 39 -5.30 4.73 -9.63
N MET A 40 -4.01 4.48 -9.78
CA MET A 40 -3.50 3.43 -10.64
C MET A 40 -3.65 2.10 -9.92
N ILE A 41 -4.33 1.15 -10.54
CA ILE A 41 -4.51 -0.21 -10.01
C ILE A 41 -3.64 -1.16 -10.84
N ASN A 42 -2.43 -1.45 -10.34
CA ASN A 42 -1.38 -2.14 -11.10
C ASN A 42 -1.81 -3.52 -11.66
N ARG A 43 -2.74 -4.22 -10.99
CA ARG A 43 -3.23 -5.52 -11.48
C ARG A 43 -3.94 -5.42 -12.84
N TYR A 44 -4.58 -4.29 -13.08
CA TYR A 44 -5.40 -4.05 -14.27
C TYR A 44 -4.78 -3.01 -15.20
N ASP A 45 -3.58 -2.52 -14.84
CA ASP A 45 -2.84 -1.45 -15.53
C ASP A 45 -3.77 -0.30 -15.95
N ALA A 46 -4.53 0.21 -14.98
CA ALA A 46 -5.59 1.15 -15.26
C ALA A 46 -5.83 2.18 -14.15
N LEU A 47 -6.15 3.39 -14.57
CA LEU A 47 -6.60 4.49 -13.73
C LEU A 47 -8.07 4.37 -13.36
N ALA A 48 -8.36 4.65 -12.09
CA ALA A 48 -9.69 4.59 -11.52
C ALA A 48 -9.96 5.77 -10.61
N CYS A 49 -11.15 6.35 -10.71
CA CYS A 49 -11.66 7.26 -9.70
C CYS A 49 -12.47 6.47 -8.66
N MET A 50 -11.94 6.36 -7.45
CA MET A 50 -12.63 5.64 -6.36
C MET A 50 -13.85 6.41 -5.85
N ALA A 51 -13.93 7.72 -6.08
CA ALA A 51 -15.09 8.52 -5.70
C ALA A 51 -16.27 8.35 -6.68
N CYS A 52 -16.00 8.23 -7.99
CA CYS A 52 -17.00 7.91 -9.00
C CYS A 52 -17.28 6.41 -9.09
N ASN A 53 -16.39 5.58 -8.55
CA ASN A 53 -16.32 4.14 -8.78
C ASN A 53 -16.28 3.79 -10.29
N ARG A 54 -15.40 4.47 -11.04
CA ARG A 54 -15.26 4.29 -12.50
C ARG A 54 -13.80 4.15 -12.91
N TRP A 55 -13.56 3.31 -13.90
CA TRP A 55 -12.33 3.30 -14.68
C TRP A 55 -12.25 4.56 -15.54
N LEU A 56 -11.11 5.22 -15.57
CA LEU A 56 -10.86 6.39 -16.41
C LEU A 56 -10.32 5.99 -17.79
N GLU A 57 -9.85 4.74 -17.92
CA GLU A 57 -9.30 4.19 -19.15
C GLU A 57 -10.17 3.06 -19.70
N LYS A 58 -10.34 3.06 -21.02
CA LYS A 58 -11.04 1.97 -21.72
C LYS A 58 -10.18 0.71 -21.71
N ALA A 59 -10.82 -0.45 -21.80
CA ALA A 59 -10.10 -1.69 -22.08
C ALA A 59 -9.52 -1.62 -23.50
N CYS A 60 -8.39 -2.29 -23.73
CA CYS A 60 -7.91 -2.45 -25.10
C CYS A 60 -8.80 -3.42 -25.88
N SER A 61 -8.60 -3.48 -27.19
CA SER A 61 -9.35 -4.37 -28.09
C SER A 61 -8.91 -5.83 -28.02
N ASP A 62 -7.84 -6.17 -27.29
CA ASP A 62 -7.36 -7.53 -27.16
C ASP A 62 -8.13 -8.29 -26.07
N PRO A 63 -8.95 -9.30 -26.44
CA PRO A 63 -9.72 -10.09 -25.48
C PRO A 63 -8.83 -11.00 -24.60
N LYS A 64 -7.55 -11.19 -24.94
CA LYS A 64 -6.59 -11.98 -24.17
C LYS A 64 -5.65 -11.13 -23.33
N CYS A 65 -5.85 -9.81 -23.27
CA CYS A 65 -5.00 -8.92 -22.49
C CYS A 65 -5.02 -9.32 -21.00
N PRO A 66 -3.86 -9.65 -20.39
CA PRO A 66 -3.82 -10.12 -19.01
C PRO A 66 -4.25 -9.06 -17.99
N PHE A 67 -4.25 -7.78 -18.40
CA PHE A 67 -4.60 -6.65 -17.54
C PHE A 67 -6.08 -6.28 -17.65
N CYS A 68 -6.58 -5.95 -18.85
CA CYS A 68 -7.94 -5.42 -18.99
C CYS A 68 -9.01 -6.48 -19.29
N ALA A 69 -8.67 -7.67 -19.81
CA ALA A 69 -9.67 -8.68 -20.17
C ALA A 69 -10.43 -9.22 -18.95
N ASN A 70 -9.72 -9.36 -17.83
CA ASN A 70 -10.29 -9.81 -16.55
C ASN A 70 -10.63 -8.65 -15.60
N ARG A 71 -10.69 -7.41 -16.12
CA ARG A 71 -10.96 -6.24 -15.31
C ARG A 71 -12.44 -6.20 -14.93
N PRO A 72 -12.78 -6.13 -13.64
CA PRO A 72 -14.16 -6.06 -13.22
C PRO A 72 -14.79 -4.75 -13.67
N GLU A 73 -16.12 -4.73 -13.77
CA GLU A 73 -16.88 -3.57 -14.24
C GLU A 73 -16.61 -2.28 -13.46
N SER A 74 -16.25 -2.41 -12.18
CA SER A 74 -15.95 -1.26 -11.31
C SER A 74 -14.66 -1.44 -10.48
N PRO A 75 -13.99 -0.31 -10.14
CA PRO A 75 -12.86 -0.29 -9.22
C PRO A 75 -13.17 -0.87 -7.82
N ALA A 76 -14.41 -0.72 -7.33
CA ALA A 76 -14.85 -1.37 -6.09
C ALA A 76 -14.88 -2.90 -6.23
N GLY A 77 -15.29 -3.41 -7.38
CA GLY A 77 -15.20 -4.84 -7.72
C GLY A 77 -13.75 -5.33 -7.73
N ALA A 78 -12.84 -4.54 -8.31
CA ALA A 78 -11.39 -4.82 -8.25
C ALA A 78 -10.90 -4.91 -6.81
N LEU A 79 -11.28 -3.95 -5.96
CA LEU A 79 -10.91 -3.99 -4.54
C LEU A 79 -11.47 -5.23 -3.86
N PHE A 80 -12.70 -5.64 -4.16
CA PHE A 80 -13.34 -6.85 -3.61
C PHE A 80 -12.58 -8.12 -3.98
N LEU A 81 -12.29 -8.32 -5.27
CA LEU A 81 -11.54 -9.49 -5.76
C LEU A 81 -10.12 -9.54 -5.20
N LEU A 82 -9.53 -8.39 -4.93
CA LEU A 82 -8.19 -8.30 -4.36
C LEU A 82 -8.16 -8.51 -2.84
N LYS A 83 -9.29 -8.52 -2.12
CA LYS A 83 -9.31 -8.49 -0.63
C LYS A 83 -8.49 -9.60 0.02
N ASP A 84 -8.53 -10.81 -0.50
CA ASP A 84 -7.83 -11.94 0.11
C ASP A 84 -6.32 -11.87 -0.14
N ASP A 85 -5.92 -11.56 -1.37
CA ASP A 85 -4.53 -11.26 -1.74
C ASP A 85 -3.99 -10.10 -0.89
N ILE A 86 -4.84 -9.10 -0.67
CA ILE A 86 -4.58 -7.93 0.16
C ILE A 86 -4.31 -8.32 1.62
N GLN A 87 -5.19 -9.12 2.21
CA GLN A 87 -5.04 -9.58 3.59
C GLN A 87 -3.78 -10.42 3.78
N ARG A 88 -3.51 -11.32 2.84
CA ARG A 88 -2.29 -12.14 2.83
C ARG A 88 -1.04 -11.27 2.78
N ARG A 89 -0.97 -10.28 1.89
CA ARG A 89 0.16 -9.33 1.80
C ARG A 89 0.34 -8.55 3.10
N ILE A 90 -0.74 -8.04 3.69
CA ILE A 90 -0.69 -7.33 4.98
C ILE A 90 -0.10 -8.22 6.08
N GLN A 91 -0.50 -9.49 6.13
CA GLN A 91 0.03 -10.44 7.12
C GLN A 91 1.53 -10.71 6.91
N LEU A 92 1.98 -10.85 5.66
CA LEU A 92 3.40 -11.01 5.33
C LEU A 92 4.23 -9.79 5.75
N LEU A 93 3.74 -8.58 5.46
CA LEU A 93 4.39 -7.33 5.88
C LEU A 93 4.48 -7.22 7.42
N ARG A 94 3.42 -7.62 8.14
CA ARG A 94 3.46 -7.68 9.61
C ARG A 94 4.54 -8.64 10.11
N LYS A 95 4.61 -9.85 9.55
CA LYS A 95 5.64 -10.85 9.90
C LYS A 95 7.06 -10.31 9.65
N ASP A 96 7.29 -9.68 8.51
CA ASP A 96 8.59 -9.08 8.17
C ASP A 96 8.97 -7.94 9.12
N ASN A 97 8.03 -7.07 9.45
CA ASN A 97 8.26 -5.97 10.41
C ASN A 97 8.63 -6.49 11.81
N LEU A 98 7.98 -7.57 12.27
CA LEU A 98 8.31 -8.21 13.55
C LEU A 98 9.73 -8.78 13.52
N ARG A 99 10.10 -9.49 12.45
CA ARG A 99 11.46 -10.03 12.26
C ARG A 99 12.51 -8.92 12.29
N LYS A 100 12.31 -7.83 11.54
CA LYS A 100 13.20 -6.66 11.53
C LYS A 100 13.30 -5.98 12.90
N ASN A 101 12.20 -5.94 13.67
CA ASN A 101 12.22 -5.41 15.02
C ASN A 101 13.06 -6.29 15.97
N TYR A 102 12.87 -7.61 15.91
CA TYR A 102 13.66 -8.56 16.69
C TYR A 102 15.16 -8.42 16.41
N GLN A 103 15.55 -8.44 15.14
CA GLN A 103 16.95 -8.27 14.72
C GLN A 103 17.54 -6.96 15.26
N ARG A 104 16.81 -5.83 15.12
CA ARG A 104 17.26 -4.53 15.64
C ARG A 104 17.49 -4.55 17.15
N LYS A 105 16.58 -5.17 17.93
CA LYS A 105 16.73 -5.29 19.39
C LYS A 105 17.93 -6.16 19.75
N HIS A 106 18.05 -7.33 19.12
CA HIS A 106 19.15 -8.26 19.32
C HIS A 106 20.52 -7.63 19.02
N TYR A 107 20.67 -6.97 17.87
CA TYR A 107 21.91 -6.24 17.55
C TYR A 107 22.15 -5.08 18.52
N GLY A 108 21.09 -4.45 19.01
CA GLY A 108 21.17 -3.45 20.08
C GLY A 108 21.76 -4.02 21.38
N GLU A 109 21.32 -5.20 21.80
CA GLU A 109 21.83 -5.90 22.98
C GLU A 109 23.29 -6.31 22.82
N ILE A 110 23.67 -6.85 21.66
CA ILE A 110 25.08 -7.17 21.35
C ILE A 110 25.95 -5.91 21.47
N ARG A 111 25.52 -4.77 20.91
CA ARG A 111 26.26 -3.50 21.02
C ARG A 111 26.42 -3.03 22.46
N ARG A 112 25.36 -3.12 23.28
CA ARG A 112 25.42 -2.76 24.71
C ARG A 112 26.38 -3.68 25.49
N ARG A 113 26.30 -5.00 25.28
CA ARG A 113 27.22 -5.97 25.91
C ARG A 113 28.67 -5.69 25.55
N LYS A 114 28.97 -5.45 24.26
CA LYS A 114 30.32 -5.09 23.82
C LYS A 114 30.82 -3.80 24.48
N LYS A 115 29.98 -2.76 24.55
CA LYS A 115 30.32 -1.49 25.24
C LYS A 115 30.63 -1.72 26.73
N ASN A 116 29.80 -2.50 27.41
CA ASN A 116 29.99 -2.81 28.84
C ASN A 116 31.25 -3.65 29.10
N ASN A 117 31.59 -4.58 28.21
CA ASN A 117 32.82 -5.36 28.32
C ASN A 117 34.05 -4.47 28.06
N LEU A 118 34.00 -3.60 27.06
CA LEU A 118 35.06 -2.62 26.79
C LEU A 118 35.28 -1.65 27.95
N SER A 119 34.21 -1.22 28.64
CA SER A 119 34.36 -0.38 29.83
C SER A 119 34.95 -1.12 31.03
N LYS A 120 34.78 -2.45 31.12
CA LYS A 120 35.36 -3.28 32.19
C LYS A 120 36.85 -3.59 32.00
N ILE A 121 37.35 -3.55 30.76
CA ILE A 121 38.76 -3.82 30.42
C ILE A 121 39.63 -2.56 30.62
N LYS A 122 39.02 -1.38 30.74
CA LYS A 122 39.71 -0.09 30.87
C LYS A 122 40.05 0.31 32.31
N TYR A 123 39.77 -0.55 33.29
CA TYR A 123 40.12 -0.42 34.70
C TYR A 123 40.86 -1.69 35.13
#